data_AF-A0A1X1WAW9-F1
#
_entry.id   AF-A0A1X1WAW9-F1
#
_cell.length_a   1.000
_cell.length_b   1.000
_cell.length_c   1.000
_cell.angle_alpha   90.00
_cell.angle_beta   90.00
_cell.angle_gamma   90.00
#
_symmetry.space_group_name_H-M   'P 1'
#
loop_
_entity.id
_entity.type
_entity.pdbx_description
1 polymer ?
#
loop_
_entity_poly.entity_id
_entity_poly.type
_entity_poly.pdbx_seq_one_letter_code
_entity_poly.pdbx_strand_id
1 'polypeptide(L)' 'MAKEIDRQRAQGALAVIKQHPGMVLFALSPVLLGIGLVWWLLGPGWAMILLVAAVLGGGAAVLFKRS' A
#
# COMPACT_ATOMS: atom_id res chain seq x y z
N MET A 1 -2.25 24.72 8.62
CA MET A 1 -1.33 24.44 7.49
C MET A 1 -1.01 22.95 7.34
N ALA A 2 -0.34 22.26 8.28
CA ALA A 2 0.06 20.84 8.08
C ALA A 2 -1.11 19.88 7.76
N LYS A 3 -2.22 19.97 8.50
CA LYS A 3 -3.44 19.16 8.30
C LYS A 3 -4.06 19.33 6.89
N GLU A 4 -3.91 20.52 6.33
CA GLU A 4 -4.50 20.91 5.04
C GLU A 4 -3.70 20.33 3.87
N ILE A 5 -2.36 20.32 4.02
CA ILE A 5 -1.44 19.66 3.08
C ILE A 5 -1.66 18.14 3.07
N ASP A 6 -1.85 17.53 4.25
CA ASP A 6 -2.17 16.10 4.33
C ASP A 6 -3.49 15.77 3.63
N ARG A 7 -4.50 16.63 3.81
CA ARG A 7 -5.80 16.47 3.13
C ARG A 7 -5.66 16.59 1.63
N GLN A 8 -4.94 17.59 1.12
CA GLN A 8 -4.72 17.73 -0.33
C GLN A 8 -3.94 16.55 -0.92
N ARG A 9 -2.91 16.05 -0.23
CA ARG A 9 -2.15 14.86 -0.67
C ARG A 9 -3.02 13.61 -0.69
N ALA A 10 -3.85 13.41 0.32
CA ALA A 10 -4.81 12.30 0.33
C ALA A 10 -5.80 12.38 -0.83
N GLN A 11 -6.35 13.58 -1.10
CA GLN A 11 -7.23 13.80 -2.24
C GLN A 11 -6.53 13.58 -3.58
N GLY A 12 -5.27 14.02 -3.70
CA GLY A 12 -4.45 13.78 -4.89
C GLY A 12 -4.18 12.30 -5.13
N ALA A 13 -3.82 11.55 -4.07
CA ALA A 13 -3.63 10.11 -4.17
C ALA A 13 -4.94 9.39 -4.59
N LEU A 14 -6.08 9.78 -4.01
CA LEU A 14 -7.39 9.26 -4.41
C LEU A 14 -7.74 9.60 -5.87
N ALA A 15 -7.39 10.80 -6.32
CA ALA A 15 -7.60 11.21 -7.71
C ALA A 15 -6.77 10.34 -8.68
N VAL A 16 -5.49 10.08 -8.36
CA VAL A 16 -4.63 9.20 -9.15
C VAL A 16 -5.18 7.78 -9.23
N ILE A 17 -5.68 7.23 -8.12
CA ILE A 17 -6.31 5.90 -8.09
C ILE A 17 -7.54 5.85 -8.99
N LYS A 18 -8.39 6.88 -8.92
CA LYS A 18 -9.61 6.97 -9.75
C LYS A 18 -9.29 7.14 -11.23
N GLN A 19 -8.24 7.89 -11.55
CA GLN A 19 -7.89 8.23 -12.94
C GLN A 19 -7.09 7.13 -13.63
N HIS A 20 -6.26 6.38 -12.88
CA HIS A 20 -5.36 5.37 -13.42
C HIS A 20 -5.41 4.05 -12.63
N PRO A 21 -6.58 3.39 -12.53
CA PRO A 21 -6.75 2.20 -11.71
C PRO A 21 -5.82 1.05 -12.13
N GLY A 22 -5.61 0.84 -13.44
CA GLY A 22 -4.72 -0.19 -13.96
C GLY A 22 -3.26 0.02 -13.58
N MET A 23 -2.78 1.27 -13.62
CA MET A 23 -1.41 1.61 -13.21
C MET A 23 -1.20 1.39 -11.71
N VAL A 24 -2.20 1.74 -10.90
CA VAL A 24 -2.13 1.51 -9.44
C VAL A 24 -2.11 0.01 -9.13
N LEU A 25 -2.95 -0.78 -9.81
CA LEU A 25 -2.92 -2.24 -9.66
C LEU A 25 -1.58 -2.83 -10.11
N PHE A 26 -1.02 -2.33 -11.21
CA PHE A 26 0.31 -2.73 -11.66
C PHE A 26 1.39 -2.38 -10.63
N ALA A 27 1.36 -1.19 -10.05
CA ALA A 27 2.28 -0.78 -9.00
C ALA A 27 2.14 -1.64 -7.72
N LEU A 28 0.92 -2.07 -7.39
CA LEU A 28 0.64 -3.00 -6.29
C LEU A 28 0.94 -4.46 -6.61
N SER A 29 1.17 -4.81 -7.88
CA SER A 29 1.34 -6.19 -8.32
C SER A 29 2.42 -6.97 -7.56
N PRO A 30 3.60 -6.42 -7.22
CA PRO A 30 4.61 -7.19 -6.50
C PRO A 30 4.14 -7.59 -5.10
N VAL A 31 3.37 -6.72 -4.44
CA VAL A 31 2.82 -6.97 -3.10
C VAL A 31 1.72 -8.03 -3.18
N LEU A 32 0.81 -7.91 -4.15
CA LEU A 32 -0.26 -8.89 -4.35
C LEU A 32 0.28 -10.28 -4.70
N LEU A 33 1.30 -10.34 -5.58
CA LEU A 33 1.99 -11.58 -5.92
C LEU A 33 2.70 -12.19 -4.70
N GLY A 34 3.41 -11.39 -3.92
CA GLY A 34 4.07 -11.87 -2.70
C GLY A 34 3.08 -12.46 -1.69
N ILE A 35 1.95 -11.79 -1.46
CA ILE A 35 0.89 -12.28 -0.56
C ILE A 35 0.25 -13.55 -1.11
N GLY A 36 -0.09 -13.59 -2.40
CA GLY A 36 -0.67 -14.78 -3.05
C GLY A 36 0.27 -15.98 -3.00
N LEU A 37 1.57 -15.75 -3.18
CA LEU A 37 2.58 -16.79 -3.09
C LEU A 37 2.71 -17.34 -1.67
N VAL A 38 2.75 -16.48 -0.66
CA VAL A 38 2.79 -16.89 0.75
C VAL A 38 1.50 -17.62 1.14
N TRP A 39 0.35 -17.14 0.67
CA TRP A 39 -0.94 -17.82 0.88
C TRP A 39 -0.90 -19.25 0.35
N TRP A 40 -0.37 -19.45 -0.87
CA TRP A 40 -0.28 -20.76 -1.50
C TRP A 40 0.70 -21.70 -0.80
N LEU A 41 1.87 -21.20 -0.38
CA LEU A 41 2.97 -22.02 0.13
C LEU A 41 2.92 -22.24 1.66
N LEU A 42 2.52 -21.22 2.42
CA LEU A 42 2.58 -21.20 3.87
C LEU A 42 1.17 -21.12 4.52
N GLY A 43 0.14 -20.89 3.70
CA GLY A 43 -1.24 -20.82 4.14
C GLY A 43 -1.72 -19.41 4.54
N PRO A 44 -3.03 -19.27 4.82
CA PRO A 44 -3.68 -17.97 5.01
C PRO A 44 -3.19 -17.20 6.24
N GLY A 45 -2.81 -17.89 7.32
CA GLY A 45 -2.33 -17.26 8.55
C GLY A 45 -1.07 -16.41 8.32
N TRP A 46 -0.08 -16.98 7.63
CA TRP A 46 1.16 -16.28 7.28
C TRP A 46 0.94 -15.15 6.28
N ALA A 47 0.06 -15.35 5.30
CA ALA A 47 -0.29 -14.32 4.33
C ALA A 47 -0.92 -13.10 5.02
N MET A 48 -1.75 -13.31 6.04
CA MET A 48 -2.38 -12.22 6.78
C MET A 48 -1.37 -11.44 7.63
N ILE A 49 -0.41 -12.13 8.27
CA ILE A 49 0.70 -11.48 8.97
C ILE A 49 1.52 -10.62 8.00
N LEU A 50 1.85 -11.16 6.83
CA LEU A 50 2.59 -10.43 5.79
C LEU A 50 1.82 -9.20 5.30
N LEU A 51 0.51 -9.30 5.09
CA LEU A 51 -0.34 -8.17 4.70
C LEU A 51 -0.29 -7.06 5.75
N VAL A 52 -0.45 -7.39 7.03
CA VAL A 52 -0.36 -6.42 8.13
C VAL A 52 1.01 -5.76 8.16
N ALA A 53 2.09 -6.56 8.06
CA ALA A 53 3.45 -6.05 8.00
C ALA A 53 3.68 -5.12 6.78
N ALA A 54 3.11 -5.44 5.62
CA ALA A 54 3.23 -4.62 4.42
C ALA A 54 2.51 -3.27 4.57
N VAL A 55 1.32 -3.24 5.19
CA VAL A 55 0.58 -1.99 5.45
C VAL A 55 1.33 -1.12 6.45
N LEU A 56 1.78 -1.70 7.57
CA LEU A 56 2.52 -0.97 8.61
C LEU A 56 3.87 -0.48 8.10
N GLY A 57 4.62 -1.35 7.41
CA GLY A 57 5.92 -1.04 6.82
C GLY A 57 5.81 0.01 5.72
N GLY A 58 4.83 -0.11 4.83
CA GLY A 58 4.56 0.89 3.78
C GLY A 58 4.16 2.25 4.37
N GLY A 59 3.27 2.26 5.36
CA GLY A 59 2.89 3.48 6.08
C GLY A 59 4.08 4.13 6.80
N ALA A 60 4.91 3.33 7.47
CA ALA A 60 6.13 3.77 8.13
C ALA A 60 7.17 4.31 7.13
N ALA A 61 7.38 3.67 5.98
CA ALA A 61 8.28 4.17 4.95
C ALA A 61 7.85 5.55 4.43
N VAL A 62 6.54 5.77 4.27
CA VAL A 62 6.00 7.08 3.93
C VAL A 62 6.18 8.08 5.09
N LEU A 63 6.11 7.65 6.37
CA LEU A 63 6.44 8.46 7.57
C LEU A 63 7.92 8.86 7.62
N PHE A 64 8.83 7.97 7.32
CA PHE A 64 10.26 8.26 7.38
C PHE A 64 10.74 9.12 6.22
N LYS A 65 10.11 9.04 5.04
CA LYS A 65 10.47 9.88 3.89
C LYS A 65 10.08 11.36 4.05
N ARG A 66 9.30 11.70 5.09
CA ARG A 66 8.81 13.06 5.35
C ARG A 66 9.49 13.76 6.53
N SER A 67 10.31 13.04 7.30
CA SER A 67 11.23 13.57 8.31
C SER A 67 12.59 13.87 7.70
#